data_AF-A0A0N4U9M9-F1
#
_entry.id   AF-A0A0N4U9M9-F1
#
_cell.length_a   1.000
_cell.length_b   1.000
_cell.length_c   1.000
_cell.angle_alpha   90.00
_cell.angle_beta   90.00
_cell.angle_gamma   90.00
#
_symmetry.space_group_name_H-M   'P 1'
#
loop_
_entity.id
_entity.type
_entity.pdbx_description
1 polymer ?
#
loop_
_entity_poly.entity_id
_entity_poly.type
_entity_poly.pdbx_seq_one_letter_code
_entity_poly.pdbx_strand_id
1 'polypeptide(L)'
;MVNNDDLASVKGFVKVYCIRISIDNYKWTVEHRYSDFVKFDAKRFEDRKKSFLPPKKLVGNMDPEFLEERRIELEKYIRTVVELELWLLKKRKQFILPRLLARFLDFHQYVS
;
A
#
# COMPACT_ATOMS: atom_id res chain seq x y z
N MET A 1 28.44 -10.49 25.52
CA MET A 1 27.28 -9.66 25.11
C MET A 1 26.86 -10.18 23.76
N VAL A 2 25.67 -10.76 23.66
CA VAL A 2 25.14 -11.21 22.37
C VAL A 2 24.71 -9.95 21.61
N ASN A 3 25.27 -9.73 20.43
CA ASN A 3 24.95 -8.56 19.62
C ASN A 3 23.49 -8.66 19.18
N ASN A 4 22.80 -7.51 19.19
CA ASN A 4 21.39 -7.41 18.82
C ASN A 4 21.14 -7.87 17.36
N ASP A 5 22.20 -7.94 16.55
CA ASP A 5 22.18 -8.39 15.16
C ASP A 5 21.90 -9.91 15.01
N ASP A 6 22.27 -10.73 16.01
CA ASP A 6 22.09 -12.19 15.92
C ASP A 6 20.61 -12.60 16.01
N LEU A 7 19.79 -11.83 16.73
CA LEU A 7 18.36 -12.13 16.94
C LEU A 7 17.52 -11.83 15.69
N ALA A 8 17.97 -10.93 14.81
CA ALA A 8 17.26 -10.60 13.58
C ALA A 8 17.27 -11.75 12.56
N SER A 9 18.22 -12.68 12.64
CA SER A 9 18.37 -13.77 11.66
C SER A 9 17.27 -14.85 11.75
N VAL A 10 16.70 -15.08 12.94
CA VAL A 10 15.72 -16.16 13.16
C VAL A 10 14.29 -15.72 12.79
N LYS A 11 14.05 -14.41 12.73
CA LYS A 11 12.73 -13.84 12.48
C LYS A 11 12.77 -13.08 11.17
N GLY A 12 12.62 -13.81 10.05
CA GLY A 12 12.71 -13.26 8.69
C GLY A 12 12.16 -11.83 8.62
N PHE A 13 13.05 -10.87 8.36
CA PHE A 13 12.73 -9.45 8.44
C PHE A 13 11.55 -9.14 7.52
N VAL A 14 10.50 -8.51 8.09
CA VAL A 14 9.31 -8.14 7.33
C VAL A 14 9.37 -6.65 7.02
N LYS A 15 9.53 -6.30 5.74
CA LYS A 15 9.58 -4.90 5.31
C LYS A 15 8.19 -4.25 5.39
N VAL A 16 8.10 -3.17 6.16
CA VAL A 16 7.05 -2.15 6.07
C VAL A 16 7.50 -1.08 5.09
N TYR A 17 6.61 -0.64 4.22
CA TYR A 17 6.85 0.43 3.26
C TYR A 17 6.18 1.71 3.74
N CYS A 18 6.95 2.79 3.85
CA CYS A 18 6.41 4.13 3.96
C CYS A 18 6.08 4.62 2.54
N ILE A 19 4.79 4.77 2.27
CA ILE A 19 4.25 5.11 0.96
C ILE A 19 3.72 6.53 1.01
N ARG A 20 4.27 7.41 0.19
CA ARG A 20 3.80 8.78 0.08
C ARG A 20 2.67 8.87 -0.92
N ILE A 21 1.53 9.38 -0.49
CA ILE A 21 0.37 9.60 -1.36
C ILE A 21 0.27 11.09 -1.62
N SER A 22 0.06 11.46 -2.87
CA SER A 22 -0.10 12.85 -3.30
C SER A 22 -1.23 12.93 -4.31
N ILE A 23 -2.30 13.64 -3.94
CA ILE A 23 -3.50 13.88 -4.75
C ILE A 23 -3.77 15.37 -4.73
N ASP A 24 -3.70 16.02 -5.89
CA ASP A 24 -3.75 17.47 -6.02
C ASP A 24 -2.75 18.14 -5.04
N ASN A 25 -3.24 19.00 -4.15
CA ASN A 25 -2.43 19.69 -3.14
C ASN A 25 -2.30 18.91 -1.83
N TYR A 26 -2.99 17.78 -1.69
CA TYR A 26 -2.95 16.95 -0.47
C TYR A 26 -1.82 15.94 -0.56
N LYS A 27 -1.01 15.87 0.49
CA LYS A 27 0.12 14.94 0.60
C LYS A 27 0.15 14.35 2.01
N TRP A 28 0.27 13.03 2.10
CA TRP A 28 0.43 12.32 3.35
C TRP A 28 1.19 11.01 3.11
N THR A 29 1.48 10.28 4.18
CA THR A 29 2.14 8.98 4.12
C THR A 29 1.28 7.93 4.81
N VAL A 30 1.36 6.70 4.30
CA VAL A 30 0.81 5.51 4.96
C VAL A 30 1.89 4.45 5.09
N GLU A 31 1.81 3.63 6.12
CA GLU A 31 2.78 2.57 6.39
C GLU A 31 2.11 1.20 6.30
N HIS A 32 2.43 0.46 5.24
CA HIS A 32 1.83 -0.85 4.97
C HIS A 32 2.87 -1.85 4.51
N ARG A 33 2.63 -3.13 4.79
CA ARG A 33 3.41 -4.21 4.16
C ARG A 33 2.82 -4.53 2.81
N TYR A 34 3.63 -5.13 1.95
CA TYR A 34 3.13 -5.67 0.68
C TYR A 34 1.93 -6.63 0.86
N SER A 35 1.93 -7.45 1.91
CA SER A 35 0.81 -8.36 2.19
C SER A 35 -0.49 -7.63 2.57
N ASP A 36 -0.41 -6.43 3.12
CA ASP A 36 -1.59 -5.61 3.43
C ASP A 36 -2.18 -5.03 2.13
N PHE A 37 -1.34 -4.62 1.18
CA PHE A 37 -1.77 -4.28 -0.20
C PHE A 37 -2.46 -5.46 -0.91
N VAL A 38 -1.91 -6.67 -0.81
CA VAL A 38 -2.52 -7.87 -1.42
C VAL A 38 -3.93 -8.11 -0.88
N LYS A 39 -4.13 -8.00 0.44
CA LYS A 39 -5.45 -8.16 1.08
C LYS A 39 -6.41 -7.05 0.67
N PHE A 40 -5.92 -5.82 0.60
CA PHE A 40 -6.70 -4.67 0.16
C PHE A 40 -7.16 -4.84 -1.29
N ASP A 41 -6.24 -5.16 -2.21
CA ASP A 41 -6.52 -5.36 -3.62
C ASP A 41 -7.53 -6.49 -3.83
N ALA A 42 -7.36 -7.63 -3.13
CA ALA A 42 -8.30 -8.75 -3.14
C ALA A 42 -9.73 -8.32 -2.80
N LYS A 43 -9.91 -7.53 -1.73
CA LYS A 43 -11.22 -7.03 -1.30
C LYS A 43 -11.78 -5.91 -2.18
N ARG A 44 -10.92 -5.05 -2.74
CA ARG A 44 -11.38 -3.89 -3.52
C ARG A 44 -11.87 -4.29 -4.91
N PHE A 45 -11.28 -5.32 -5.50
CA PHE A 45 -11.51 -5.72 -6.88
C PHE A 45 -11.87 -7.21 -6.99
N GLU A 46 -12.89 -7.65 -6.27
CA GLU A 46 -13.27 -9.07 -6.13
C GLU A 46 -13.45 -9.79 -7.48
N ASP A 47 -14.04 -9.12 -8.47
CA ASP A 47 -14.32 -9.70 -9.80
C ASP A 47 -13.18 -9.57 -10.83
N ARG A 48 -11.97 -9.15 -10.42
CA ARG A 48 -10.87 -8.91 -11.38
C ARG A 48 -10.25 -10.22 -11.87
N LYS A 49 -9.91 -10.27 -13.15
CA LYS A 49 -9.11 -11.36 -13.74
C LYS A 49 -7.61 -11.22 -13.48
N LYS A 50 -7.11 -9.99 -13.40
CA LYS A 50 -5.68 -9.68 -13.21
C LYS A 50 -5.52 -8.52 -12.24
N SER A 51 -4.56 -8.65 -11.31
CA SER A 51 -4.13 -7.56 -10.45
C SER A 51 -3.06 -6.73 -11.15
N PHE A 52 -3.09 -5.42 -10.90
CA PHE A 52 -2.03 -4.50 -11.28
C PHE A 52 -1.09 -4.19 -10.10
N LEU A 53 -1.21 -4.93 -8.98
CA LEU A 53 -0.19 -4.92 -7.94
C LEU A 53 1.14 -5.46 -8.49
N PRO A 54 2.27 -4.94 -8.00
CA PRO A 54 3.58 -5.53 -8.24
C PRO A 54 3.58 -7.01 -7.88
N PRO A 55 4.08 -7.91 -8.75
CA PRO A 55 4.05 -9.34 -8.48
C PRO A 55 4.90 -9.69 -7.25
N LYS A 56 4.55 -10.76 -6.53
CA LYS A 56 5.37 -11.21 -5.38
C LYS A 56 6.74 -11.69 -5.87
N LYS A 57 7.82 -11.20 -5.25
CA LYS A 57 9.19 -11.70 -5.48
C LYS A 57 9.55 -12.69 -4.37
N LEU A 58 9.97 -13.90 -4.74
CA LEU A 58 10.30 -14.99 -3.80
C LEU A 58 11.79 -15.11 -3.50
N VAL A 59 12.65 -14.65 -4.42
CA VAL A 59 14.12 -14.68 -4.30
C VAL A 59 14.66 -13.26 -4.39
N GLY A 60 15.61 -12.89 -3.53
CA GLY A 60 16.16 -11.53 -3.51
C GLY A 60 15.14 -10.47 -3.07
N ASN A 61 14.25 -10.83 -2.14
CA ASN A 61 13.20 -9.93 -1.63
C ASN A 61 13.70 -8.94 -0.55
N MET A 62 14.97 -9.05 -0.17
CA MET A 62 15.68 -8.16 0.75
C MET A 62 16.69 -7.26 0.04
N ASP A 63 16.83 -7.43 -1.28
CA ASP A 63 17.71 -6.61 -2.10
C ASP A 63 17.27 -5.12 -2.05
N PRO A 64 18.16 -4.17 -1.73
CA PRO A 64 17.79 -2.76 -1.54
C PRO A 64 17.16 -2.11 -2.77
N GLU A 65 17.66 -2.41 -3.97
CA GLU A 65 17.14 -1.87 -5.22
C GLU A 65 15.71 -2.38 -5.46
N PHE A 66 15.51 -3.69 -5.29
CA PHE A 66 14.16 -4.28 -5.33
C PHE A 66 13.20 -3.65 -4.31
N LEU A 67 13.65 -3.41 -3.08
CA LEU A 67 12.80 -2.83 -2.04
C LEU A 67 12.38 -1.40 -2.41
N GLU A 68 13.26 -0.61 -3.02
CA GLU A 68 12.93 0.73 -3.48
C GLU A 68 12.03 0.72 -4.71
N GLU A 69 12.31 -0.13 -5.70
CA GLU A 69 11.42 -0.34 -6.84
C GLU A 69 10.01 -0.72 -6.38
N ARG A 70 9.92 -1.70 -5.47
CA ARG A 70 8.64 -2.13 -4.88
C ARG A 70 7.91 -0.97 -4.21
N ARG A 71 8.63 -0.13 -3.46
CA ARG A 71 8.04 1.05 -2.79
C ARG A 71 7.43 2.01 -3.82
N ILE A 72 8.16 2.31 -4.90
CA ILE A 72 7.71 3.19 -5.98
C ILE A 72 6.49 2.59 -6.69
N GLU A 73 6.50 1.30 -6.97
CA GLU A 73 5.36 0.65 -7.64
C GLU A 73 4.12 0.59 -6.74
N LEU A 74 4.28 0.38 -5.43
CA LEU A 74 3.18 0.43 -4.47
C LEU A 74 2.60 1.85 -4.34
N GLU A 75 3.45 2.87 -4.37
CA GLU A 75 3.05 4.29 -4.42
C GLU A 75 2.21 4.59 -5.68
N LYS A 76 2.68 4.13 -6.85
CA LYS A 76 1.93 4.26 -8.11
C LYS A 76 0.59 3.52 -8.04
N TYR A 77 0.60 2.28 -7.56
CA TYR A 77 -0.59 1.44 -7.41
C TYR A 77 -1.68 2.15 -6.60
N ILE A 78 -1.36 2.60 -5.37
CA ILE A 78 -2.38 3.18 -4.49
C ILE A 78 -2.88 4.51 -5.02
N ARG A 79 -2.00 5.31 -5.62
CA ARG A 79 -2.40 6.57 -6.26
C ARG A 79 -3.44 6.32 -7.36
N THR A 80 -3.17 5.35 -8.24
CA THR A 80 -4.13 4.98 -9.30
C THR A 80 -5.46 4.48 -8.74
N VAL A 81 -5.45 3.70 -7.65
CA VAL A 81 -6.69 3.26 -6.98
C VAL A 81 -7.48 4.46 -6.44
N VAL A 82 -6.80 5.41 -5.79
CA VAL A 82 -7.43 6.61 -5.23
C VAL A 82 -8.01 7.49 -6.35
N GLU A 83 -7.24 7.74 -7.41
CA GLU A 83 -7.70 8.52 -8.58
C GLU A 83 -8.92 7.87 -9.24
N LEU A 84 -8.92 6.54 -9.38
CA LEU A 84 -10.07 5.79 -9.90
C LEU A 84 -11.30 5.94 -9.01
N GLU A 85 -11.15 5.82 -7.69
CA GLU A 85 -12.25 5.99 -6.75
C GLU A 85 -12.83 7.41 -6.82
N LEU A 86 -11.96 8.42 -6.78
CA LEU A 86 -12.38 9.83 -6.87
C LEU A 86 -13.11 10.12 -8.19
N TRP A 87 -12.62 9.57 -9.30
CA TRP A 87 -13.29 9.67 -10.59
C TRP A 87 -14.69 9.01 -10.58
N LEU A 88 -14.82 7.81 -9.99
CA LEU A 88 -16.10 7.12 -9.85
C LEU A 88 -17.10 7.89 -8.98
N LEU A 89 -16.63 8.42 -7.84
CA LEU A 89 -17.44 9.22 -6.93
C LEU A 89 -17.95 10.49 -7.62
N LYS A 90 -17.09 11.21 -8.34
CA LYS A 90 -17.47 12.39 -9.14
C LYS A 90 -18.52 12.02 -10.19
N LYS A 91 -18.33 10.93 -10.93
CA LYS A 91 -19.28 10.45 -11.94
C LYS A 91 -20.66 10.12 -11.33
N ARG A 92 -20.68 9.59 -10.11
CA ARG A 92 -21.91 9.24 -9.38
C ARG A 92 -22.50 10.39 -8.56
N LYS A 93 -21.86 11.57 -8.56
CA LYS A 93 -22.21 12.71 -7.68
C LYS A 93 -22.26 12.30 -6.19
N GLN A 94 -21.34 11.45 -5.78
CA GLN A 94 -21.16 11.01 -4.41
C GLN A 94 -19.86 11.59 -3.83
N PHE A 95 -19.81 11.76 -2.51
CA PHE A 95 -18.66 12.33 -1.81
C PHE A 95 -18.21 11.48 -0.63
N ILE A 96 -18.66 10.21 -0.59
CA ILE A 96 -18.39 9.28 0.50
C ILE A 96 -17.36 8.28 0.02
N LEU A 97 -16.18 8.31 0.63
CA LEU A 97 -15.15 7.33 0.35
C LEU A 97 -15.56 5.97 0.93
N PRO A 98 -15.46 4.86 0.16
CA PRO A 98 -15.72 3.54 0.71
C PRO A 98 -14.84 3.24 1.93
N ARG A 99 -15.44 2.68 2.98
CA ARG A 99 -14.76 2.40 4.25
C ARG A 99 -13.48 1.59 4.08
N LEU A 100 -13.45 0.65 3.12
CA LEU A 100 -12.27 -0.15 2.81
C LEU A 100 -11.08 0.73 2.42
N LEU A 101 -11.29 1.68 1.50
CA LEU A 101 -10.25 2.59 1.04
C LEU A 101 -9.90 3.62 2.12
N ALA A 102 -10.89 4.23 2.78
CA ALA A 102 -10.65 5.19 3.86
C ALA A 102 -9.78 4.59 4.99
N ARG A 103 -10.00 3.32 5.34
CA ARG A 103 -9.17 2.61 6.31
C ARG A 103 -7.76 2.34 5.80
N PHE A 104 -7.63 1.91 4.54
CA PHE A 104 -6.32 1.63 3.95
C PHE A 104 -5.46 2.91 3.81
N LEU A 105 -6.10 4.06 3.63
CA LEU A 105 -5.43 5.37 3.58
C LEU A 105 -5.21 6.00 4.97
N ASP A 106 -5.48 5.25 6.04
CA ASP A 106 -5.39 5.68 7.43
C ASP A 106 -6.23 6.92 7.80
N PHE A 107 -7.26 7.23 7.01
CA PHE A 107 -8.16 8.37 7.29
C PHE A 107 -8.90 8.22 8.63
N HIS A 108 -9.07 7.00 9.11
CA HIS A 108 -9.64 6.71 10.42
C HIS A 108 -8.73 7.10 11.61
N GLN A 109 -7.44 7.35 11.38
CA GLN A 109 -6.49 7.74 12.41
C GLN A 109 -6.47 9.26 12.65
N TYR A 110 -6.96 10.04 11.68
CA TYR A 110 -7.11 11.48 11.83
C TYR A 110 -8.40 11.74 12.62
N VAL A 111 -8.30 11.67 13.94
CA VAL A 111 -9.34 12.14 14.85
C VAL A 111 -9.25 13.67 14.87
N SER A 112 -10.35 14.36 14.60
CA SER A 112 -10.46 15.80 14.85
C SER A 112 -10.59 16.10 16.33
#